data_AF-A0A829Z924-F1
#
_entry.id   AF-A0A829Z924-F1
#
_cell.length_a   1.000
_cell.length_b   1.000
_cell.length_c   1.000
_cell.angle_alpha   90.00
_cell.angle_beta   90.00
_cell.angle_gamma   90.00
#
_symmetry.space_group_name_H-M   'P 1'
#
loop_
_entity.id
_entity.type
_entity.pdbx_description
1 polymer ?
#
loop_
_entity_poly.entity_id
_entity_poly.type
_entity_poly.pdbx_seq_one_letter_code
_entity_poly.pdbx_strand_id
1 'polypeptide(L)'
;MLCKTTNIQFQKYGFVYNEAFNKKNKYIYKEISISSHLLTTMFYCDKEIRVESADFANIVVSKDLHQFDLFSIRLNLIIKPFQYFNIIPQNKKQTVKLIIPHDAKFIALNLMKPYIYRPIVPVLSIPQIVGCYYNIKKPDYYFRGEQHNFYELTYIDHGSLDCFVEDTWYTLHADDLMIYGPNQFHQQKVGDDQTCSYLTILFEMDINDDSKLLNTVFHLNDNLHNLLNKLSLTSDKQNIYSQTLMLCYLQETIIHLLQDNQLQKGAPKTPNIQEYRYDLFKQIAKYIDENINMPLSIEDITHNFSISRSSLQTLFKTNVNKTPKYYITDLKLNRSKKLLLENKYTVTEIAYMLGFSSIHYFSRAFKQRFNLTPSEYSKLVYHQQESLSQQNDEK
;
A
#
# COMPACT_ATOMS: atom_id res chain seq x y z
N MET A 1 9.33 -5.78 -15.37
CA MET A 1 8.22 -6.70 -15.71
C MET A 1 8.63 -7.50 -16.95
N LEU A 2 8.40 -8.82 -16.96
CA LEU A 2 8.84 -9.70 -18.05
C LEU A 2 8.09 -9.38 -19.37
N CYS A 3 8.81 -9.22 -20.47
CA CYS A 3 8.19 -8.97 -21.79
C CYS A 3 7.67 -10.27 -22.42
N LYS A 4 6.56 -10.19 -23.17
CA LYS A 4 6.05 -11.31 -23.97
C LYS A 4 6.78 -11.40 -25.30
N THR A 5 6.85 -12.59 -25.91
CA THR A 5 7.40 -12.76 -27.27
C THR A 5 6.57 -12.08 -28.37
N THR A 6 5.33 -11.66 -28.07
CA THR A 6 4.52 -10.80 -28.95
C THR A 6 4.92 -9.32 -28.89
N ASN A 7 5.82 -8.93 -27.99
CA ASN A 7 6.32 -7.56 -27.87
C ASN A 7 7.26 -7.22 -29.04
N ILE A 8 7.23 -5.96 -29.50
CA ILE A 8 8.09 -5.46 -30.59
C ILE A 8 9.59 -5.68 -30.34
N GLN A 9 10.03 -5.68 -29.07
CA GLN A 9 11.43 -5.92 -28.73
C GLN A 9 11.89 -7.33 -29.13
N PHE A 10 10.99 -8.33 -29.12
CA PHE A 10 11.33 -9.69 -29.54
C PHE A 10 11.56 -9.80 -31.05
N GLN A 11 11.01 -8.89 -31.87
CA GLN A 11 11.20 -8.90 -33.33
C GLN A 11 12.66 -8.77 -33.77
N LYS A 12 13.54 -8.31 -32.87
CA LYS A 12 14.99 -8.31 -33.07
C LYS A 12 15.56 -9.73 -33.21
N TYR A 13 14.93 -10.70 -32.55
CA TYR A 13 15.39 -12.08 -32.39
C TYR A 13 14.53 -13.10 -33.12
N GLY A 14 13.23 -12.83 -33.27
CA GLY A 14 12.30 -13.83 -33.79
C GLY A 14 10.87 -13.31 -33.93
N PHE A 15 9.97 -14.23 -34.23
CA PHE A 15 8.54 -13.96 -34.41
C PHE A 15 7.71 -15.09 -33.80
N VAL A 16 6.44 -14.82 -33.53
CA VAL A 16 5.48 -15.84 -33.07
C VAL A 16 4.72 -16.41 -34.26
N TYR A 17 4.28 -17.67 -34.15
CA TYR A 17 3.35 -18.31 -35.07
C TYR A 17 2.40 -19.25 -34.32
N ASN A 18 1.24 -19.55 -34.91
CA ASN A 18 0.14 -20.22 -34.20
C ASN A 18 0.06 -21.72 -34.48
N GLU A 19 0.17 -22.14 -35.75
CA GLU A 19 -0.06 -23.54 -36.14
C GLU A 19 1.20 -24.37 -36.02
N ALA A 20 1.09 -25.59 -35.46
CA ALA A 20 2.22 -26.51 -35.35
C ALA A 20 2.80 -26.85 -36.74
N PHE A 21 4.12 -26.78 -36.85
CA PHE A 21 4.82 -26.99 -38.11
C PHE A 21 5.02 -28.48 -38.38
N ASN A 22 4.50 -28.95 -39.52
CA ASN A 22 4.58 -30.35 -39.93
C ASN A 22 5.04 -30.46 -41.40
N LYS A 23 6.35 -30.41 -41.63
CA LYS A 23 6.98 -30.78 -42.91
C LYS A 23 8.02 -31.86 -42.70
N LYS A 24 7.81 -33.02 -43.31
CA LYS A 24 8.77 -34.13 -43.28
C LYS A 24 9.82 -33.96 -44.39
N ASN A 25 11.03 -34.47 -44.18
CA ASN A 25 12.17 -34.55 -45.12
C ASN A 25 13.11 -33.33 -45.27
N LYS A 26 12.82 -32.15 -44.68
CA LYS A 26 13.74 -30.99 -44.71
C LYS A 26 14.20 -30.50 -43.34
N TYR A 27 13.66 -31.08 -42.27
CA TYR A 27 13.85 -30.63 -40.90
C TYR A 27 14.13 -31.80 -39.97
N ILE A 28 15.00 -31.55 -39.01
CA ILE A 28 15.30 -32.39 -37.85
C ILE A 28 14.39 -31.92 -36.71
N TYR A 29 13.72 -32.88 -36.08
CA TYR A 29 12.85 -32.64 -34.93
C TYR A 29 13.58 -33.13 -33.67
N LYS A 30 13.90 -32.22 -32.75
CA LYS A 30 14.63 -32.54 -31.52
C LYS A 30 13.81 -32.12 -30.32
N GLU A 31 13.43 -33.08 -29.49
CA GLU A 31 12.82 -32.79 -28.19
C GLU A 31 13.90 -32.62 -27.13
N ILE A 32 13.81 -31.54 -26.36
CA ILE A 32 14.70 -31.25 -25.24
C ILE A 32 13.88 -31.17 -23.96
N SER A 33 14.32 -31.89 -22.92
CA SER A 33 13.79 -31.74 -21.58
C SER A 33 14.58 -30.65 -20.85
N ILE A 34 13.87 -29.65 -20.34
CA ILE A 34 14.41 -28.54 -19.56
C ILE A 34 13.87 -28.61 -18.13
N SER A 35 14.74 -28.48 -17.14
CA SER A 35 14.37 -28.60 -15.70
C SER A 35 15.19 -27.66 -14.79
N SER A 36 16.02 -26.80 -15.36
CA SER A 36 16.94 -25.94 -14.61
C SER A 36 16.66 -24.46 -14.89
N HIS A 37 16.68 -23.65 -13.85
CA HIS A 37 16.70 -22.17 -13.96
C HIS A 37 18.12 -21.60 -14.15
N LEU A 38 19.13 -22.47 -14.10
CA LEU A 38 20.53 -22.18 -14.41
C LEU A 38 20.85 -22.65 -15.83
N LEU A 39 21.25 -21.72 -16.69
CA LEU A 39 21.74 -22.00 -18.03
C LEU A 39 23.26 -21.90 -18.06
N THR A 40 23.92 -23.01 -18.41
CA THR A 40 25.37 -23.05 -18.65
C THR A 40 25.71 -23.03 -20.14
N THR A 41 24.70 -23.17 -21.01
CA THR A 41 24.87 -23.21 -22.46
C THR A 41 23.83 -22.35 -23.18
N MET A 42 24.14 -21.97 -24.42
CA MET A 42 23.21 -21.35 -25.34
C MET A 42 23.22 -22.09 -26.67
N PHE A 43 22.04 -22.31 -27.25
CA PHE A 43 21.91 -22.85 -28.60
C PHE A 43 22.17 -21.74 -29.63
N TYR A 44 22.80 -22.11 -30.74
CA TYR A 44 23.04 -21.24 -31.88
C TYR A 44 22.65 -21.98 -33.16
N CYS A 45 22.01 -21.26 -34.08
CA CYS A 45 21.66 -21.76 -35.39
C CYS A 45 21.97 -20.68 -36.44
N ASP A 46 22.66 -21.06 -37.52
CA ASP A 46 22.94 -20.19 -38.66
C ASP A 46 21.74 -20.01 -39.61
N LYS A 47 20.64 -20.71 -39.35
CA LYS A 47 19.36 -20.60 -40.07
C LYS A 47 18.20 -20.39 -39.10
N GLU A 48 17.04 -20.07 -39.66
CA GLU A 48 15.80 -19.99 -38.89
C GLU A 48 15.46 -21.33 -38.25
N ILE A 49 15.17 -21.30 -36.95
CA ILE A 49 14.80 -22.46 -36.16
C ILE A 49 13.44 -22.22 -35.52
N ARG A 50 12.62 -23.26 -35.43
CA ARG A 50 11.33 -23.17 -34.73
C ARG A 50 11.41 -23.80 -33.35
N VAL A 51 10.71 -23.18 -32.41
CA VAL A 51 10.59 -23.60 -31.02
C VAL A 51 9.11 -23.77 -30.72
N GLU A 52 8.69 -25.01 -30.45
CA GLU A 52 7.32 -25.36 -30.09
C GLU A 52 7.31 -25.87 -28.65
N SER A 53 6.55 -25.18 -27.79
CA SER A 53 6.42 -25.51 -26.37
C SER A 53 4.95 -25.74 -26.06
N ALA A 54 4.62 -26.88 -25.44
CA ALA A 54 3.24 -27.20 -25.05
C ALA A 54 2.75 -26.33 -23.88
N ASP A 55 3.67 -25.87 -23.02
CA ASP A 55 3.39 -25.12 -21.80
C ASP A 55 4.11 -23.76 -21.80
N PHE A 56 3.76 -22.90 -20.84
CA PHE A 56 4.48 -21.65 -20.58
C PHE A 56 5.94 -21.90 -20.24
N ALA A 57 6.83 -21.22 -20.95
CA ALA A 57 8.26 -21.21 -20.69
C ALA A 57 8.79 -19.79 -20.84
N ASN A 58 10.07 -19.59 -20.54
CA ASN A 58 10.77 -18.36 -20.88
C ASN A 58 11.87 -18.67 -21.89
N ILE A 59 12.09 -17.78 -22.85
CA ILE A 59 13.24 -17.84 -23.75
C ILE A 59 14.23 -16.74 -23.35
N VAL A 60 15.48 -17.15 -23.20
CA VAL A 60 16.63 -16.25 -23.13
C VAL A 60 17.20 -16.15 -24.53
N VAL A 61 17.40 -14.94 -25.04
CA VAL A 61 17.98 -14.67 -26.36
C VAL A 61 19.15 -13.69 -26.24
N SER A 62 20.10 -13.81 -27.15
CA SER A 62 21.27 -12.92 -27.21
C SER A 62 21.82 -12.86 -28.64
N LYS A 63 22.44 -11.72 -29.00
CA LYS A 63 23.18 -11.57 -30.26
C LYS A 63 24.66 -11.90 -30.15
N ASP A 64 25.23 -11.83 -28.95
CA ASP A 64 26.67 -11.79 -28.73
C ASP A 64 27.18 -12.59 -27.51
N LEU A 65 26.28 -13.24 -26.74
CA LEU A 65 26.56 -13.94 -25.48
C LEU A 65 27.04 -13.02 -24.32
N HIS A 66 26.96 -11.70 -24.48
CA HIS A 66 27.28 -10.73 -23.44
C HIS A 66 26.01 -10.12 -22.84
N GLN A 67 25.04 -9.77 -23.69
CA GLN A 67 23.74 -9.25 -23.26
C GLN A 67 22.64 -10.26 -23.53
N PHE A 68 21.78 -10.47 -22.54
CA PHE A 68 20.69 -11.44 -22.60
C PHE A 68 19.35 -10.74 -22.39
N ASP A 69 18.41 -10.99 -23.30
CA ASP A 69 17.03 -10.57 -23.15
C ASP A 69 16.16 -11.78 -22.82
N LEU A 70 15.18 -11.58 -21.92
CA LEU A 70 14.30 -12.63 -21.43
C LEU A 70 12.86 -12.33 -21.84
N PHE A 71 12.20 -13.32 -22.45
CA PHE A 71 10.80 -13.21 -22.87
C PHE A 71 9.97 -14.42 -22.44
N SER A 72 8.70 -14.20 -22.11
CA SER A 72 7.76 -15.29 -21.85
C SER A 72 7.24 -15.89 -23.16
N ILE A 73 7.34 -17.20 -23.31
CA ILE A 73 6.79 -17.99 -24.42
C ILE A 73 5.33 -18.34 -24.12
N ARG A 74 4.42 -17.98 -25.01
CA ARG A 74 3.02 -18.43 -25.02
C ARG A 74 2.57 -19.08 -26.34
N LEU A 75 3.35 -18.85 -27.39
CA LEU A 75 3.08 -19.26 -28.75
C LEU A 75 4.35 -19.88 -29.33
N ASN A 76 4.22 -20.63 -30.41
CA ASN A 76 5.37 -21.16 -31.10
C ASN A 76 6.22 -20.02 -31.66
N LEU A 77 7.54 -20.20 -31.67
CA LEU A 77 8.49 -19.16 -32.04
C LEU A 77 9.28 -19.56 -33.27
N ILE A 78 9.51 -18.61 -34.17
CA ILE A 78 10.59 -18.67 -35.15
C ILE A 78 11.71 -17.79 -34.60
N ILE A 79 12.89 -18.36 -34.40
CA ILE A 79 14.10 -17.61 -34.07
C ILE A 79 14.85 -17.34 -35.36
N LYS A 80 15.25 -16.08 -35.56
CA LYS A 80 16.01 -15.63 -36.72
C LYS A 80 17.38 -16.33 -36.78
N PRO A 81 18.02 -16.35 -37.95
CA PRO A 81 19.39 -16.81 -38.09
C PRO A 81 20.36 -16.03 -37.19
N PHE A 82 21.47 -16.68 -36.83
CA PHE A 82 22.60 -16.07 -36.11
C PHE A 82 22.22 -15.50 -34.74
N GLN A 83 21.22 -16.09 -34.08
CA GLN A 83 20.84 -15.76 -32.71
C GLN A 83 21.28 -16.86 -31.76
N TYR A 84 21.66 -16.46 -30.55
CA TYR A 84 21.81 -17.35 -29.41
C TYR A 84 20.49 -17.41 -28.67
N PHE A 85 20.05 -18.61 -28.30
CA PHE A 85 18.86 -18.76 -27.48
C PHE A 85 18.94 -19.99 -26.57
N ASN A 86 18.21 -19.95 -25.46
CA ASN A 86 17.92 -21.14 -24.67
C ASN A 86 16.61 -20.93 -23.91
N ILE A 87 16.06 -21.99 -23.33
CA ILE A 87 14.72 -22.01 -22.77
C ILE A 87 14.80 -22.39 -21.30
N ILE A 88 14.10 -21.61 -20.49
CA ILE A 88 14.00 -21.80 -19.05
C ILE A 88 12.57 -22.22 -18.76
N PRO A 89 12.37 -23.36 -18.06
CA PRO A 89 11.03 -23.81 -17.74
C PRO A 89 10.43 -22.88 -16.68
N GLN A 90 9.10 -22.68 -16.71
CA GLN A 90 8.42 -22.02 -15.58
C GLN A 90 8.07 -23.02 -14.46
N ASN A 91 7.89 -24.30 -14.80
CA ASN A 91 7.59 -25.40 -13.87
C ASN A 91 8.81 -26.33 -13.69
N LYS A 92 8.72 -27.31 -12.77
CA LYS A 92 9.86 -28.19 -12.41
C LYS A 92 10.52 -28.92 -13.59
N LYS A 93 9.75 -29.31 -14.61
CA LYS A 93 10.27 -29.95 -15.83
C LYS A 93 9.31 -29.71 -16.98
N GLN A 94 9.86 -29.45 -18.16
CA GLN A 94 9.09 -29.21 -19.38
C GLN A 94 9.84 -29.78 -20.58
N THR A 95 9.10 -30.22 -21.60
CA THR A 95 9.67 -30.63 -22.89
C THR A 95 9.39 -29.56 -23.93
N VAL A 96 10.42 -29.20 -24.69
CA VAL A 96 10.31 -28.27 -25.81
C VAL A 96 10.82 -28.94 -27.07
N LYS A 97 10.12 -28.71 -28.17
CA LYS A 97 10.44 -29.26 -29.48
C LYS A 97 11.14 -28.20 -30.32
N LEU A 98 12.37 -28.50 -30.73
CA LEU A 98 13.16 -27.72 -31.67
C LEU A 98 13.00 -28.31 -33.07
N ILE A 99 12.68 -27.47 -34.04
CA ILE A 99 12.56 -27.86 -35.46
C ILE A 99 13.66 -27.13 -36.22
N ILE A 100 14.68 -27.89 -36.60
CA ILE A 100 15.95 -27.40 -37.12
C ILE A 100 16.04 -27.77 -38.61
N PRO A 101 16.38 -26.85 -39.53
CA PRO A 101 16.64 -27.23 -40.92
C PRO A 101 17.77 -28.27 -41.00
N HIS A 102 17.62 -29.34 -41.79
CA HIS A 102 18.58 -30.45 -41.82
C HIS A 102 20.01 -30.05 -42.24
N ASP A 103 20.13 -28.93 -42.96
CA ASP A 103 21.37 -28.36 -43.48
C ASP A 103 21.82 -27.13 -42.68
N ALA A 104 21.27 -26.92 -41.48
CA ALA A 104 21.68 -25.86 -40.57
C ALA A 104 22.84 -26.30 -39.67
N LYS A 105 23.75 -25.38 -39.38
CA LYS A 105 24.74 -25.52 -38.32
C LYS A 105 24.09 -25.18 -36.98
N PHE A 106 23.65 -26.23 -36.28
CA PHE A 106 23.10 -26.13 -34.92
C PHE A 106 24.10 -26.59 -33.88
N ILE A 107 24.51 -25.70 -32.97
CA ILE A 107 25.50 -25.99 -31.92
C ILE A 107 25.02 -25.49 -30.55
N ALA A 108 25.58 -26.07 -29.49
CA ALA A 108 25.46 -25.57 -28.12
C ALA A 108 26.82 -25.02 -27.68
N LEU A 109 26.83 -23.77 -27.19
CA LEU A 109 28.03 -23.08 -26.73
C LEU A 109 27.99 -22.92 -25.22
N ASN A 110 29.11 -23.21 -24.55
CA ASN A 110 29.24 -23.00 -23.11
C ASN A 110 29.36 -21.50 -22.80
N LEU A 111 28.63 -21.05 -21.79
CA LEU A 111 28.75 -19.72 -21.25
C LEU A 111 29.93 -19.65 -20.29
N MET A 112 30.75 -18.59 -20.39
CA MET A 112 31.82 -18.33 -19.41
C MET A 112 31.26 -18.06 -18.00
N LYS A 113 30.07 -17.45 -17.93
CA LYS A 113 29.31 -17.25 -16.69
C LYS A 113 27.89 -17.77 -16.89
N PRO A 114 27.38 -18.66 -16.03
CA PRO A 114 26.02 -19.15 -16.16
C PRO A 114 24.98 -18.02 -16.08
N TYR A 115 23.94 -18.11 -16.90
CA TYR A 115 22.77 -17.25 -16.77
C TYR A 115 21.80 -17.85 -15.74
N ILE A 116 21.44 -17.06 -14.73
CA ILE A 116 20.55 -17.48 -13.63
C ILE A 116 19.22 -16.77 -13.77
N TYR A 117 18.14 -17.49 -14.05
CA TYR A 117 16.80 -16.96 -13.93
C TYR A 117 16.36 -16.92 -12.47
N ARG A 118 15.96 -15.73 -12.01
CA ARG A 118 15.47 -15.49 -10.65
C ARG A 118 13.97 -15.18 -10.70
N PRO A 119 13.09 -16.11 -10.29
CA PRO A 119 11.67 -15.82 -10.16
C PRO A 119 11.42 -14.77 -9.05
N ILE A 120 10.26 -14.11 -9.12
CA ILE A 120 9.81 -13.25 -8.01
C ILE A 120 9.35 -14.18 -6.89
N VAL A 121 10.05 -14.13 -5.76
CA VAL A 121 9.76 -14.90 -4.54
C VAL A 121 9.76 -13.95 -3.36
N PRO A 122 9.00 -14.24 -2.28
CA PRO A 122 9.07 -13.44 -1.06
C PRO A 122 10.48 -13.50 -0.48
N VAL A 123 10.98 -12.35 -0.04
CA VAL A 123 12.26 -12.23 0.71
C VAL A 123 12.05 -12.22 2.23
N LEU A 124 10.78 -12.23 2.65
CA LEU A 124 10.27 -12.16 4.00
C LEU A 124 9.01 -13.03 4.05
N SER A 125 8.85 -13.85 5.09
CA SER A 125 7.58 -14.50 5.41
C SER A 125 7.24 -14.38 6.89
N ILE A 126 5.95 -14.24 7.18
CA ILE A 126 5.40 -14.32 8.54
C ILE A 126 4.51 -15.56 8.57
N PRO A 127 5.03 -16.73 9.02
CA PRO A 127 4.28 -17.97 9.01
C PRO A 127 3.07 -17.93 9.94
N GLN A 128 3.20 -17.24 11.07
CA GLN A 128 2.21 -17.29 12.15
C GLN A 128 2.22 -16.02 13.02
N ILE A 129 1.01 -15.60 13.44
CA ILE A 129 0.79 -14.73 14.60
C ILE A 129 0.41 -15.63 15.78
N VAL A 130 1.19 -15.58 16.84
CA VAL A 130 1.05 -16.39 18.06
C VAL A 130 0.05 -15.76 19.02
N GLY A 131 0.08 -14.42 19.13
CA GLY A 131 -0.78 -13.67 20.03
C GLY A 131 -0.96 -12.24 19.56
N CYS A 132 -2.13 -11.67 19.85
CA CYS A 132 -2.47 -10.29 19.53
C CYS A 132 -3.35 -9.75 20.66
N TYR A 133 -2.84 -8.78 21.41
CA TYR A 133 -3.44 -8.32 22.66
C TYR A 133 -3.50 -6.80 22.71
N TYR A 134 -4.68 -6.25 22.95
CA TYR A 134 -4.83 -4.84 23.26
C TYR A 134 -4.78 -4.65 24.78
N ASN A 135 -3.81 -3.87 25.25
CA ASN A 135 -3.51 -3.68 26.66
C ASN A 135 -3.90 -2.26 27.09
N ILE A 136 -4.43 -2.13 28.32
CA ILE A 136 -4.63 -0.85 28.99
C ILE A 136 -4.00 -0.96 30.38
N LYS A 137 -3.04 -0.08 30.68
CA LYS A 137 -2.29 -0.08 31.93
C LYS A 137 -2.45 1.27 32.64
N LYS A 138 -2.57 1.20 33.97
CA LYS A 138 -2.68 2.37 34.84
C LYS A 138 -1.30 3.01 35.07
N PRO A 139 -1.25 4.26 35.56
CA PRO A 139 -0.01 4.83 36.09
C PRO A 139 0.67 3.89 37.09
N ASP A 140 2.00 4.01 37.19
CA ASP A 140 2.86 3.19 38.05
C ASP A 140 2.86 1.69 37.73
N TYR A 141 2.30 1.28 36.59
CA TYR A 141 2.38 -0.11 36.15
C TYR A 141 3.85 -0.48 35.89
N TYR A 142 4.28 -1.62 36.45
CA TYR A 142 5.60 -2.18 36.22
C TYR A 142 5.49 -3.67 35.89
N PHE A 143 5.97 -4.03 34.70
CA PHE A 143 6.18 -5.41 34.30
C PHE A 143 7.63 -5.80 34.55
N ARG A 144 7.84 -6.86 35.34
CA ARG A 144 9.18 -7.35 35.72
C ARG A 144 9.99 -7.90 34.54
N GLY A 145 9.32 -8.12 33.41
CA GLY A 145 9.91 -8.55 32.16
C GLY A 145 9.74 -10.01 31.84
N GLU A 146 10.06 -10.33 30.60
CA GLU A 146 10.01 -11.68 30.04
C GLU A 146 11.04 -11.87 28.94
N GLN A 147 11.12 -13.12 28.47
CA GLN A 147 11.95 -13.54 27.35
C GLN A 147 11.26 -14.70 26.64
N HIS A 148 11.13 -14.62 25.32
CA HIS A 148 10.48 -15.65 24.51
C HIS A 148 11.06 -15.71 23.10
N ASN A 149 10.88 -16.83 22.40
CA ASN A 149 11.47 -17.08 21.08
C ASN A 149 10.66 -16.53 19.88
N PHE A 150 9.78 -15.55 20.11
CA PHE A 150 8.99 -14.88 19.07
C PHE A 150 9.42 -13.43 18.91
N TYR A 151 9.14 -12.85 17.74
CA TYR A 151 9.17 -11.40 17.58
C TYR A 151 7.97 -10.81 18.30
N GLU A 152 8.17 -9.65 18.91
CA GLU A 152 7.10 -8.89 19.55
C GLU A 152 7.06 -7.47 18.99
N LEU A 153 5.90 -7.07 18.48
CA LEU A 153 5.61 -5.70 18.07
C LEU A 153 4.76 -5.05 19.16
N THR A 154 5.23 -3.92 19.69
CA THR A 154 4.49 -3.05 20.61
C THR A 154 4.18 -1.74 19.90
N TYR A 155 2.90 -1.37 19.81
CA TYR A 155 2.42 -0.12 19.24
C TYR A 155 1.62 0.67 20.28
N ILE A 156 1.95 1.94 20.49
CA ILE A 156 1.27 2.80 21.47
C ILE A 156 0.12 3.54 20.79
N ASP A 157 -1.08 3.29 21.28
CA ASP A 157 -2.29 3.96 20.83
C ASP A 157 -2.52 5.26 21.62
N HIS A 158 -2.42 5.22 22.96
CA HIS A 158 -2.52 6.41 23.80
C HIS A 158 -1.51 6.36 24.96
N GLY A 159 -1.03 7.54 25.38
CA GLY A 159 -0.11 7.71 26.51
C GLY A 159 1.35 7.48 26.13
N SER A 160 2.13 6.95 27.07
CA SER A 160 3.53 6.59 26.85
C SER A 160 3.92 5.32 27.61
N LEU A 161 4.90 4.59 27.07
CA LEU A 161 5.41 3.35 27.64
C LEU A 161 6.94 3.36 27.58
N ASP A 162 7.55 3.15 28.74
CA ASP A 162 9.00 2.94 28.83
C ASP A 162 9.30 1.45 28.72
N CYS A 163 10.11 1.10 27.73
CA CYS A 163 10.54 -0.26 27.43
C CYS A 163 12.03 -0.41 27.69
N PHE A 164 12.42 -1.32 28.57
CA PHE A 164 13.81 -1.73 28.74
C PHE A 164 14.05 -2.97 27.91
N VAL A 165 15.04 -2.95 27.02
CA VAL A 165 15.39 -4.12 26.20
C VAL A 165 16.90 -4.33 26.28
N GLU A 166 17.30 -5.53 26.68
CA GLU A 166 18.68 -5.88 27.03
C GLU A 166 19.26 -4.94 28.09
N ASP A 167 19.93 -3.86 27.66
CA ASP A 167 20.62 -2.89 28.52
C ASP A 167 20.18 -1.44 28.27
N THR A 168 19.16 -1.20 27.44
CA THR A 168 18.77 0.14 26.99
C THR A 168 17.30 0.43 27.28
N TRP A 169 17.02 1.61 27.81
CA TRP A 169 15.67 2.14 27.96
C TRP A 169 15.26 2.93 26.72
N TYR A 170 14.05 2.69 26.25
CA TYR A 170 13.37 3.40 25.18
C TYR A 170 12.05 3.93 25.73
N THR A 171 11.68 5.14 25.34
CA THR A 171 10.37 5.71 25.66
C THR A 171 9.58 5.80 24.37
N LEU A 172 8.43 5.13 24.31
CA LEU A 172 7.49 5.19 23.21
C LEU A 172 6.32 6.10 23.59
N HIS A 173 5.90 6.95 22.66
CA HIS A 173 4.73 7.80 22.80
C HIS A 173 3.61 7.34 21.86
N ALA A 174 2.42 7.94 21.99
CA ALA A 174 1.32 7.70 21.04
C ALA A 174 1.81 7.80 19.58
N ASP A 175 1.33 6.88 18.75
CA ASP A 175 1.74 6.65 17.36
C ASP A 175 3.16 6.10 17.18
N ASP A 176 3.87 5.72 18.25
CA ASP A 176 5.14 5.00 18.15
C ASP A 176 4.96 3.48 18.18
N LEU A 177 5.88 2.79 17.52
CA LEU A 177 5.98 1.34 17.45
C LEU A 177 7.43 0.89 17.63
N MET A 178 7.63 -0.24 18.29
CA MET A 178 8.94 -0.90 18.40
C MET A 178 8.78 -2.42 18.26
N ILE A 179 9.81 -3.07 17.73
CA ILE A 179 9.87 -4.53 17.58
C ILE A 179 11.05 -5.09 18.37
N TYR A 180 10.77 -6.09 19.21
CA TYR A 180 11.77 -6.89 19.94
C TYR A 180 12.04 -8.20 19.19
N GLY A 181 13.29 -8.64 19.21
CA GLY A 181 13.71 -9.87 18.55
C GLY A 181 13.49 -11.12 19.42
N PRO A 182 13.52 -12.32 18.81
CA PRO A 182 13.48 -13.57 19.55
C PRO A 182 14.58 -13.65 20.61
N ASN A 183 14.20 -14.12 21.78
CA ASN A 183 15.05 -14.32 22.97
C ASN A 183 15.65 -13.03 23.56
N GLN A 184 15.17 -11.85 23.18
CA GLN A 184 15.55 -10.62 23.86
C GLN A 184 14.78 -10.46 25.18
N PHE A 185 15.51 -10.20 26.27
CA PHE A 185 14.86 -9.87 27.54
C PHE A 185 14.33 -8.43 27.48
N HIS A 186 13.09 -8.23 27.90
CA HIS A 186 12.51 -6.90 27.94
C HIS A 186 11.58 -6.68 29.14
N GLN A 187 11.49 -5.43 29.60
CA GLN A 187 10.61 -4.96 30.67
C GLN A 187 9.80 -3.76 30.19
N GLN A 188 8.65 -3.52 30.80
CA GLN A 188 7.77 -2.42 30.44
C GLN A 188 7.29 -1.70 31.70
N LYS A 189 7.22 -0.36 31.65
CA LYS A 189 6.64 0.44 32.72
C LYS A 189 5.87 1.63 32.17
N VAL A 190 4.81 2.03 32.86
CA VAL A 190 4.06 3.26 32.58
C VAL A 190 4.48 4.31 33.59
N GLY A 191 4.65 5.55 33.12
CA GLY A 191 4.93 6.68 33.99
C GLY A 191 3.79 7.01 34.97
N ASP A 192 4.06 7.95 35.85
CA ASP A 192 3.24 8.22 37.03
C ASP A 192 2.01 9.12 36.73
N ASP A 193 1.92 9.69 35.52
CA ASP A 193 1.02 10.80 35.18
C ASP A 193 -0.24 10.40 34.40
N GLN A 194 -0.20 9.32 33.61
CA GLN A 194 -1.29 8.95 32.72
C GLN A 194 -1.40 7.43 32.45
N THR A 195 -2.58 6.99 32.05
CA THR A 195 -2.80 5.62 31.56
C THR A 195 -2.15 5.43 30.20
N CYS A 196 -1.66 4.22 29.91
CA CYS A 196 -1.17 3.85 28.58
C CYS A 196 -2.02 2.74 27.97
N SER A 197 -2.38 2.88 26.70
CA SER A 197 -2.96 1.82 25.90
C SER A 197 -2.06 1.46 24.71
N TYR A 198 -1.86 0.16 24.50
CA TYR A 198 -0.94 -0.33 23.49
C TYR A 198 -1.36 -1.70 22.94
N LEU A 199 -1.01 -1.95 21.69
CA LEU A 199 -1.21 -3.23 21.01
C LEU A 199 0.10 -4.03 21.05
N THR A 200 0.01 -5.29 21.48
CA THR A 200 1.11 -6.25 21.44
C THR A 200 0.79 -7.35 20.44
N ILE A 201 1.71 -7.61 19.51
CA ILE A 201 1.59 -8.71 18.53
C ILE A 201 2.83 -9.61 18.65
N LEU A 202 2.62 -10.88 18.96
CA LEU A 202 3.66 -11.92 18.99
C LEU A 202 3.59 -12.73 17.69
N PHE A 203 4.70 -12.90 16.99
CA PHE A 203 4.71 -13.57 15.69
C PHE A 203 6.05 -14.25 15.35
N GLU A 204 5.99 -15.19 14.42
CA GLU A 204 7.15 -15.79 13.77
C GLU A 204 7.46 -15.03 12.48
N MET A 205 8.74 -14.86 12.16
CA MET A 205 9.17 -14.18 10.94
C MET A 205 10.48 -14.77 10.41
N ASP A 206 10.48 -15.15 9.15
CA ASP A 206 11.67 -15.56 8.41
C ASP A 206 12.17 -14.37 7.57
N ILE A 207 13.35 -13.87 7.91
CA ILE A 207 14.02 -12.77 7.22
C ILE A 207 15.53 -13.01 7.21
N ASN A 208 16.20 -12.52 6.17
CA ASN A 208 17.66 -12.65 6.07
C ASN A 208 18.43 -11.71 7.02
N ASP A 209 17.88 -10.52 7.31
CA ASP A 209 18.50 -9.48 8.13
C ASP A 209 17.40 -8.59 8.74
N ASP A 210 17.24 -8.66 10.06
CA ASP A 210 16.27 -7.93 10.87
C ASP A 210 16.89 -6.75 11.64
N SER A 211 18.19 -6.49 11.48
CA SER A 211 18.93 -5.50 12.25
C SER A 211 18.39 -4.07 12.13
N LYS A 212 17.64 -3.80 11.05
CA LYS A 212 16.97 -2.52 10.81
C LYS A 212 15.58 -2.41 11.44
N LEU A 213 15.04 -3.50 11.98
CA LEU A 213 13.73 -3.51 12.65
C LEU A 213 13.88 -3.48 14.15
N LEU A 214 14.80 -4.30 14.66
CA LEU A 214 14.90 -4.55 16.08
C LEU A 214 15.34 -3.29 16.83
N ASN A 215 14.73 -3.11 18.00
CA ASN A 215 15.11 -2.11 18.99
C ASN A 215 15.16 -0.67 18.45
N THR A 216 14.32 -0.40 17.45
CA THR A 216 14.18 0.92 16.82
C THR A 216 12.77 1.44 17.11
N VAL A 217 12.68 2.69 17.54
CA VAL A 217 11.40 3.38 17.71
C VAL A 217 10.97 3.97 16.36
N PHE A 218 9.82 3.55 15.88
CA PHE A 218 9.22 4.00 14.64
C PHE A 218 8.01 4.87 14.94
N HIS A 219 8.03 6.11 14.48
CA HIS A 219 6.84 6.94 14.50
C HIS A 219 5.98 6.65 13.26
N LEU A 220 4.72 6.29 13.46
CA LEU A 220 3.84 5.86 12.38
C LEU A 220 3.46 7.03 11.46
N ASN A 221 3.46 6.75 10.16
CA ASN A 221 2.76 7.58 9.19
C ASN A 221 1.30 7.11 9.04
N ASP A 222 0.48 7.89 8.35
CA ASP A 222 -0.94 7.55 8.11
C ASP A 222 -1.14 6.14 7.52
N ASN A 223 -0.22 5.67 6.66
CA ASN A 223 -0.36 4.38 6.02
C ASN A 223 -0.17 3.24 7.02
N LEU A 224 0.90 3.28 7.82
CA LEU A 224 1.17 2.30 8.87
C LEU A 224 0.05 2.30 9.93
N HIS A 225 -0.42 3.48 10.33
CA HIS A 225 -1.54 3.62 11.26
C HIS A 225 -2.81 2.94 10.70
N ASN A 226 -3.11 3.14 9.42
CA ASN A 226 -4.23 2.47 8.75
C ASN A 226 -4.06 0.93 8.67
N LEU A 227 -2.84 0.43 8.49
CA LEU A 227 -2.56 -1.01 8.44
C LEU A 227 -2.77 -1.66 9.81
N LEU A 228 -2.27 -1.05 10.89
CA LEU A 228 -2.48 -1.55 12.25
C LEU A 228 -3.97 -1.51 12.65
N ASN A 229 -4.69 -0.44 12.29
CA ASN A 229 -6.13 -0.37 12.50
C ASN A 229 -6.88 -1.47 11.75
N LYS A 230 -6.52 -1.75 10.49
CA LYS A 230 -7.10 -2.87 9.72
C LYS A 230 -6.80 -4.21 10.38
N LEU A 231 -5.60 -4.41 10.89
CA LEU A 231 -5.20 -5.64 11.61
C LEU A 231 -6.07 -5.81 12.86
N SER A 232 -6.16 -4.79 13.71
CA SER A 232 -6.96 -4.81 14.94
C SER A 232 -8.46 -5.01 14.67
N LEU A 233 -9.04 -4.34 13.67
CA LEU A 233 -10.46 -4.54 13.32
C LEU A 233 -10.73 -5.92 12.71
N THR A 234 -9.70 -6.60 12.20
CA THR A 234 -9.83 -7.92 11.60
C THR A 234 -9.70 -9.03 12.63
N SER A 235 -8.96 -8.83 13.72
CA SER A 235 -8.87 -9.81 14.82
C SER A 235 -10.22 -10.09 15.47
N ASP A 236 -11.12 -9.10 15.49
CA ASP A 236 -12.45 -9.23 16.09
C ASP A 236 -13.46 -9.98 15.19
N LYS A 237 -13.11 -10.23 13.92
CA LYS A 237 -14.01 -10.86 12.95
C LYS A 237 -13.83 -12.37 12.92
N GLN A 238 -14.87 -13.11 13.29
CA GLN A 238 -14.93 -14.58 13.24
C GLN A 238 -15.15 -15.13 11.82
N ASN A 239 -14.22 -14.88 10.90
CA ASN A 239 -14.20 -15.47 9.56
C ASN A 239 -12.86 -16.18 9.32
N ILE A 240 -12.88 -17.33 8.65
CA ILE A 240 -11.70 -18.12 8.28
C ILE A 240 -10.64 -17.31 7.51
N TYR A 241 -11.04 -16.29 6.76
CA TYR A 241 -10.11 -15.44 6.01
C TYR A 241 -9.52 -14.28 6.82
N SER A 242 -10.10 -13.95 7.99
CA SER A 242 -9.61 -12.86 8.84
C SER A 242 -8.17 -13.12 9.29
N GLN A 243 -7.85 -14.36 9.66
CA GLN A 243 -6.51 -14.76 10.11
C GLN A 243 -5.46 -14.57 9.00
N THR A 244 -5.78 -14.96 7.76
CA THR A 244 -4.90 -14.71 6.61
C THR A 244 -4.72 -13.21 6.35
N LEU A 245 -5.79 -12.42 6.46
CA LEU A 245 -5.70 -10.97 6.29
C LEU A 245 -4.83 -10.31 7.37
N MET A 246 -4.90 -10.76 8.62
CA MET A 246 -4.02 -10.26 9.68
C MET A 246 -2.54 -10.51 9.34
N LEU A 247 -2.20 -11.71 8.87
CA LEU A 247 -0.85 -12.03 8.41
C LEU A 247 -0.41 -11.12 7.25
N CYS A 248 -1.30 -10.88 6.28
CA CYS A 248 -1.02 -9.96 5.17
C CYS A 248 -0.76 -8.53 5.65
N TYR A 249 -1.60 -7.99 6.55
CA TYR A 249 -1.42 -6.64 7.08
C TYR A 249 -0.14 -6.52 7.90
N LEU A 250 0.16 -7.52 8.74
CA LEU A 250 1.41 -7.52 9.50
C LEU A 250 2.62 -7.57 8.56
N GLN A 251 2.58 -8.44 7.53
CA GLN A 251 3.66 -8.53 6.54
C GLN A 251 3.83 -7.22 5.77
N GLU A 252 2.74 -6.54 5.39
CA GLU A 252 2.77 -5.22 4.76
C GLU A 252 3.37 -4.16 5.68
N THR A 253 2.99 -4.15 6.96
CA THR A 253 3.57 -3.27 7.99
C THR A 253 5.08 -3.48 8.08
N ILE A 254 5.56 -4.72 8.23
CA ILE A 254 7.00 -5.02 8.32
C ILE A 254 7.75 -4.57 7.05
N ILE A 255 7.16 -4.78 5.87
CA ILE A 255 7.75 -4.33 4.60
C ILE A 255 7.90 -2.80 4.58
N HIS A 256 6.88 -2.06 5.02
CA HIS A 256 6.95 -0.60 5.06
C HIS A 256 8.00 -0.09 6.06
N LEU A 257 8.08 -0.69 7.26
CA LEU A 257 9.11 -0.33 8.24
C LEU A 257 10.53 -0.56 7.68
N LEU A 258 10.75 -1.68 7.00
CA LEU A 258 12.03 -1.98 6.33
C LEU A 258 12.36 -1.01 5.20
N GLN A 259 11.36 -0.55 4.43
CA GLN A 259 11.54 0.39 3.33
C GLN A 259 11.84 1.80 3.84
N ASP A 260 11.12 2.26 4.86
CA ASP A 260 11.32 3.59 5.43
C ASP A 260 12.70 3.71 6.08
N ASN A 261 13.20 2.64 6.73
CA ASN A 261 14.57 2.62 7.29
C ASN A 261 15.69 2.53 6.24
N GLN A 262 15.41 2.12 5.01
CA GLN A 262 16.40 2.18 3.92
C GLN A 262 16.64 3.63 3.45
N LEU A 263 15.64 4.51 3.61
CA LEU A 263 15.69 5.91 3.18
C LEU A 263 16.32 6.85 4.23
N GLN A 264 16.47 6.41 5.48
CA GLN A 264 16.97 7.25 6.58
C GLN A 264 18.50 7.27 6.73
N LYS A 265 19.24 6.38 6.06
CA LYS A 265 20.72 6.45 5.99
C LYS A 265 21.18 7.06 4.66
N GLY A 266 21.28 8.39 4.63
CA GLY A 266 22.13 9.12 3.67
C GLY A 266 21.42 10.09 2.74
N ALA A 267 20.90 11.21 3.26
CA ALA A 267 20.92 12.56 2.65
C ALA A 267 19.95 13.48 3.41
N PRO A 268 20.24 14.79 3.54
CA PRO A 268 19.21 15.76 3.90
C PRO A 268 18.09 15.72 2.85
N LYS A 269 16.87 15.40 3.29
CA LYS A 269 15.68 15.23 2.44
C LYS A 269 15.46 16.48 1.59
N THR A 270 15.45 16.33 0.26
CA THR A 270 14.55 17.14 -0.58
C THR A 270 13.16 16.51 -0.46
N PRO A 271 12.17 17.19 0.15
CA PRO A 271 10.84 16.64 0.34
C PRO A 271 10.18 16.36 -1.01
N ASN A 272 9.52 15.20 -1.11
CA ASN A 272 8.64 14.89 -2.22
C ASN A 272 7.53 15.95 -2.28
N ILE A 273 7.55 16.79 -3.32
CA ILE A 273 6.64 17.93 -3.49
C ILE A 273 5.17 17.48 -3.46
N GLN A 274 4.87 16.24 -3.83
CA GLN A 274 3.50 15.71 -3.81
C GLN A 274 3.03 15.34 -2.39
N GLU A 275 3.92 14.76 -1.59
CA GLU A 275 3.66 14.37 -0.21
C GLU A 275 3.51 15.60 0.69
N TYR A 276 4.43 16.56 0.59
CA TYR A 276 4.31 17.86 1.27
C TYR A 276 3.02 18.60 0.92
N ARG A 277 2.59 18.56 -0.35
CA ARG A 277 1.34 19.17 -0.80
C ARG A 277 0.11 18.48 -0.23
N TYR A 278 0.16 17.17 -0.06
CA TYR A 278 -0.95 16.42 0.52
C TYR A 278 -1.07 16.68 2.03
N ASP A 279 0.05 16.70 2.75
CA ASP A 279 0.09 17.03 4.18
C ASP A 279 -0.36 18.45 4.44
N LEU A 280 0.11 19.40 3.63
CA LEU A 280 -0.34 20.78 3.69
C LEU A 280 -1.84 20.91 3.43
N PHE A 281 -2.40 20.15 2.47
CA PHE A 281 -3.84 20.10 2.25
C PHE A 281 -4.59 19.58 3.49
N LYS A 282 -4.11 18.50 4.13
CA LYS A 282 -4.73 17.95 5.34
C LYS A 282 -4.74 18.96 6.49
N GLN A 283 -3.62 19.63 6.74
CA GLN A 283 -3.52 20.65 7.78
C GLN A 283 -4.48 21.81 7.53
N ILE A 284 -4.59 22.26 6.27
CA ILE A 284 -5.55 23.30 5.89
C ILE A 284 -7.00 22.82 6.05
N ALA A 285 -7.31 21.58 5.65
CA ALA A 285 -8.66 21.01 5.79
C ALA A 285 -9.08 20.88 7.27
N LYS A 286 -8.16 20.42 8.13
CA LYS A 286 -8.38 20.36 9.59
C LYS A 286 -8.61 21.75 10.18
N TYR A 287 -7.78 22.71 9.82
CA TYR A 287 -7.95 24.11 10.24
C TYR A 287 -9.30 24.69 9.82
N ILE A 288 -9.77 24.39 8.61
CA ILE A 288 -11.10 24.81 8.14
C ILE A 288 -12.21 24.19 9.00
N ASP A 289 -12.12 22.91 9.36
CA ASP A 289 -13.14 22.22 10.15
C ASP A 289 -13.21 22.77 11.58
N GLU A 290 -12.06 22.97 12.22
CA GLU A 290 -11.94 23.55 13.57
C GLU A 290 -12.47 25.00 13.64
N ASN A 291 -12.32 25.77 12.55
CA ASN A 291 -12.71 27.18 12.48
C ASN A 291 -14.03 27.42 11.71
N ILE A 292 -14.80 26.37 11.40
CA ILE A 292 -15.98 26.48 10.51
C ILE A 292 -17.12 27.32 11.11
N ASN A 293 -17.15 27.44 12.45
CA ASN A 293 -18.16 28.20 13.21
C ASN A 293 -17.78 29.69 13.37
N MET A 294 -16.82 30.18 12.60
CA MET A 294 -16.43 31.59 12.58
C MET A 294 -16.42 32.11 11.13
N PRO A 295 -16.43 33.44 10.94
CA PRO A 295 -16.07 34.05 9.66
C PRO A 295 -14.66 33.60 9.27
N LEU A 296 -14.56 32.79 8.21
CA LEU A 296 -13.30 32.26 7.69
C LEU A 296 -13.18 32.66 6.23
N SER A 297 -12.21 33.52 5.93
CA SER A 297 -11.92 33.97 4.56
C SER A 297 -10.80 33.15 3.92
N ILE A 298 -10.63 33.30 2.60
CA ILE A 298 -9.53 32.66 1.88
C ILE A 298 -8.20 33.31 2.29
N GLU A 299 -8.24 34.61 2.54
CA GLU A 299 -7.13 35.43 3.00
C GLU A 299 -6.55 34.91 4.31
N ASP A 300 -7.41 34.58 5.28
CA ASP A 300 -7.01 34.03 6.58
C ASP A 300 -6.23 32.72 6.41
N ILE A 301 -6.72 31.83 5.54
CA ILE A 301 -6.08 30.54 5.25
C ILE A 301 -4.72 30.75 4.57
N THR A 302 -4.65 31.64 3.58
CA THR A 302 -3.39 31.92 2.87
C THR A 302 -2.34 32.54 3.79
N HIS A 303 -2.75 33.38 4.73
CA HIS A 303 -1.85 34.01 5.70
C HIS A 303 -1.35 32.99 6.74
N ASN A 304 -2.26 32.22 7.34
CA ASN A 304 -1.93 31.24 8.38
C ASN A 304 -0.95 30.15 7.89
N PHE A 305 -1.11 29.71 6.64
CA PHE A 305 -0.28 28.66 6.05
C PHE A 305 0.85 29.18 5.14
N SER A 306 1.04 30.51 5.06
CA SER A 306 2.06 31.15 4.22
C SER A 306 2.06 30.67 2.76
N ILE A 307 0.88 30.50 2.17
CA ILE A 307 0.73 30.06 0.77
C ILE A 307 -0.03 31.06 -0.10
N SER A 308 0.28 31.07 -1.39
CA SER A 308 -0.45 31.90 -2.35
C SER A 308 -1.87 31.39 -2.60
N ARG A 309 -2.78 32.29 -3.03
CA ARG A 309 -4.15 31.92 -3.42
C ARG A 309 -4.19 30.90 -4.56
N SER A 310 -3.27 31.00 -5.53
CA SER A 310 -3.18 30.05 -6.65
C SER A 310 -2.74 28.68 -6.14
N SER A 311 -1.76 28.62 -5.24
CA SER A 311 -1.34 27.38 -4.59
C SER A 311 -2.48 26.71 -3.81
N LEU A 312 -3.24 27.49 -3.03
CA LEU A 312 -4.43 26.99 -2.32
C LEU A 312 -5.50 26.45 -3.28
N GLN A 313 -5.75 27.14 -4.40
CA GLN A 313 -6.70 26.65 -5.41
C GLN A 313 -6.23 25.34 -6.04
N THR A 314 -4.96 25.22 -6.39
CA THR A 314 -4.40 23.97 -6.93
C THR A 314 -4.51 22.84 -5.91
N LEU A 315 -4.19 23.09 -4.64
CA LEU A 315 -4.28 22.09 -3.56
C LEU A 315 -5.69 21.50 -3.45
N PHE A 316 -6.74 22.33 -3.42
CA PHE A 316 -8.12 21.83 -3.30
C PHE A 316 -8.64 21.18 -4.59
N LYS A 317 -8.25 21.70 -5.76
CA LYS A 317 -8.63 21.10 -7.04
C LYS A 317 -8.00 19.72 -7.23
N THR A 318 -6.74 19.54 -6.83
CA THR A 318 -6.04 18.26 -6.96
C THR A 318 -6.54 17.21 -5.98
N ASN A 319 -6.85 17.60 -4.72
CA ASN A 319 -7.18 16.62 -3.67
C ASN A 319 -8.67 16.30 -3.55
N VAL A 320 -9.56 17.28 -3.78
CA VAL A 320 -11.01 17.09 -3.59
C VAL A 320 -11.84 17.57 -4.79
N ASN A 321 -11.18 17.96 -5.88
CA ASN A 321 -11.79 18.46 -7.12
C ASN A 321 -12.83 19.57 -6.89
N LYS A 322 -12.59 20.43 -5.88
CA LYS A 322 -13.45 21.56 -5.51
C LYS A 322 -12.59 22.81 -5.35
N THR A 323 -13.21 24.00 -5.45
CA THR A 323 -12.53 25.24 -5.06
C THR A 323 -12.54 25.37 -3.53
N PRO A 324 -11.53 26.01 -2.90
CA PRO A 324 -11.49 26.19 -1.45
C PRO A 324 -12.74 26.89 -0.91
N LYS A 325 -13.23 27.92 -1.61
CA LYS A 325 -14.45 28.66 -1.25
C LYS A 325 -15.69 27.77 -1.30
N TYR A 326 -15.81 26.92 -2.33
CA TYR A 326 -16.92 25.98 -2.42
C TYR A 326 -16.85 24.93 -1.32
N TYR A 327 -15.65 24.42 -1.02
CA TYR A 327 -15.43 23.44 0.06
C TYR A 327 -15.88 23.97 1.42
N ILE A 328 -15.48 25.20 1.78
CA ILE A 328 -15.89 25.86 3.03
C ILE A 328 -17.42 26.03 3.08
N THR A 329 -18.03 26.51 2.00
CA THR A 329 -19.49 26.67 1.93
C THR A 329 -20.21 25.32 2.07
N ASP A 330 -19.73 24.27 1.43
CA ASP A 330 -20.32 22.91 1.51
C ASP A 330 -20.27 22.38 2.96
N LEU A 331 -19.14 22.55 3.66
CA LEU A 331 -19.03 22.20 5.07
C LEU A 331 -19.98 23.00 5.96
N LYS A 332 -20.06 24.32 5.76
CA LYS A 332 -21.00 25.20 6.50
C LYS A 332 -22.45 24.77 6.29
N LEU A 333 -22.85 24.43 5.06
CA LEU A 333 -24.20 23.96 4.74
C LEU A 333 -24.51 22.59 5.38
N ASN A 334 -23.54 21.69 5.43
CA ASN A 334 -23.71 20.40 6.12
C ASN A 334 -23.83 20.58 7.64
N ARG A 335 -23.07 21.53 8.22
CA ARG A 335 -23.17 21.87 9.65
C ARG A 335 -24.50 22.54 9.97
N SER A 336 -24.98 23.46 9.12
CA SER A 336 -26.27 24.12 9.30
C SER A 336 -27.41 23.12 9.29
N LYS A 337 -27.34 22.08 8.46
CA LYS A 337 -28.32 20.99 8.45
C LYS A 337 -28.42 20.30 9.82
N LYS A 338 -27.28 20.04 10.48
CA LYS A 338 -27.25 19.46 11.84
C LYS A 338 -27.85 20.42 12.88
N LEU A 339 -27.48 21.70 12.84
CA LEU A 339 -28.01 22.70 13.76
C LEU A 339 -29.53 22.91 13.59
N LEU A 340 -30.04 22.83 12.37
CA LEU A 340 -31.50 22.87 12.09
C LEU A 340 -32.23 21.66 12.66
N LEU A 341 -31.57 20.51 12.84
CA LEU A 341 -32.14 19.31 13.47
C LEU A 341 -32.19 19.42 14.99
N GLU A 342 -31.21 20.09 15.59
CA GLU A 342 -31.12 20.30 17.05
C GLU A 342 -32.18 21.27 17.57
N ASN A 343 -32.72 22.12 16.70
CA ASN A 343 -33.88 22.96 16.96
C ASN A 343 -33.72 24.01 18.08
N LYS A 344 -32.47 24.36 18.38
CA LYS A 344 -32.09 25.32 19.44
C LYS A 344 -31.93 26.75 18.94
N TYR A 345 -31.81 26.94 17.63
CA TYR A 345 -31.44 28.20 17.01
C TYR A 345 -32.33 28.50 15.80
N THR A 346 -32.66 29.77 15.60
CA THR A 346 -33.37 30.24 14.42
C THR A 346 -32.50 30.13 13.17
N VAL A 347 -33.14 30.08 11.99
CA VAL A 347 -32.47 30.10 10.69
C VAL A 347 -31.50 31.28 10.56
N THR A 348 -31.88 32.44 11.10
CA THR A 348 -31.07 33.66 11.12
C THR A 348 -29.81 33.48 11.98
N GLU A 349 -29.97 32.97 13.20
CA GLU A 349 -28.85 32.72 14.12
C GLU A 349 -27.87 31.70 13.55
N ILE A 350 -28.36 30.60 12.96
CA ILE A 350 -27.51 29.59 12.32
C ILE A 350 -26.69 30.19 11.19
N ALA A 351 -27.28 31.07 10.37
CA ALA A 351 -26.56 31.75 9.30
C ALA A 351 -25.42 32.63 9.84
N TYR A 352 -25.66 33.37 10.93
CA TYR A 352 -24.66 34.20 11.59
C TYR A 352 -23.58 33.37 12.29
N MET A 353 -23.95 32.33 13.04
CA MET A 353 -23.02 31.42 13.73
C MET A 353 -22.06 30.72 12.78
N LEU A 354 -22.51 30.42 11.56
CA LEU A 354 -21.65 29.82 10.53
C LEU A 354 -20.95 30.87 9.68
N GLY A 355 -21.03 32.16 10.03
CA GLY A 355 -20.30 33.24 9.37
C GLY A 355 -20.72 33.48 7.92
N PHE A 356 -22.00 33.30 7.56
CA PHE A 356 -22.52 33.74 6.27
C PHE A 356 -22.72 35.25 6.26
N SER A 357 -22.38 35.91 5.15
CA SER A 357 -22.49 37.38 5.02
C SER A 357 -23.92 37.92 4.99
N SER A 358 -24.91 37.07 4.67
CA SER A 358 -26.33 37.39 4.78
C SER A 358 -27.19 36.13 4.81
N ILE A 359 -28.35 36.24 5.45
CA ILE A 359 -29.38 35.19 5.44
C ILE A 359 -29.85 34.85 4.02
N HIS A 360 -29.96 35.83 3.13
CA HIS A 360 -30.37 35.61 1.75
C HIS A 360 -29.34 34.82 0.94
N TYR A 361 -28.05 35.01 1.20
CA TYR A 361 -27.00 34.20 0.59
C TYR A 361 -27.02 32.76 1.13
N PHE A 362 -27.13 32.61 2.44
CA PHE A 362 -27.29 31.30 3.10
C PHE A 362 -28.48 30.51 2.55
N SER A 363 -29.68 31.10 2.54
CA SER A 363 -30.90 30.42 2.08
C SER A 363 -30.84 29.99 0.62
N ARG A 364 -30.23 30.81 -0.26
CA ARG A 364 -30.00 30.44 -1.66
C ARG A 364 -29.04 29.27 -1.79
N ALA A 365 -27.90 29.32 -1.09
CA ALA A 365 -26.90 28.27 -1.12
C ALA A 365 -27.43 26.94 -0.55
N PHE A 366 -28.20 27.00 0.54
CA PHE A 366 -28.85 25.84 1.15
C PHE A 366 -29.90 25.23 0.22
N LYS A 367 -30.77 26.04 -0.39
CA LYS A 367 -31.75 25.56 -1.38
C LYS A 367 -31.09 24.93 -2.60
N GLN A 368 -30.01 25.53 -3.10
CA GLN A 368 -29.26 24.98 -4.23
C GLN A 368 -28.62 23.63 -3.88
N ARG A 369 -28.18 23.44 -2.63
CA ARG A 369 -27.49 22.22 -2.19
C ARG A 369 -28.45 21.08 -1.85
N PHE A 370 -29.57 21.38 -1.20
CA PHE A 370 -30.47 20.38 -0.60
C PHE A 370 -31.88 20.38 -1.21
N ASN A 371 -32.13 21.18 -2.25
CA ASN A 371 -33.43 21.36 -2.91
C ASN A 371 -34.58 21.84 -2.01
N LEU A 372 -34.28 22.26 -0.78
CA LEU A 372 -35.23 22.79 0.19
C LEU A 372 -34.66 24.08 0.79
N THR A 373 -35.51 25.05 1.09
CA THR A 373 -35.08 26.21 1.89
C THR A 373 -34.78 25.78 3.34
N PRO A 374 -33.92 26.50 4.08
CA PRO A 374 -33.66 26.22 5.48
C PRO A 374 -34.95 26.15 6.34
N SER A 375 -35.92 27.04 6.05
CA SER A 375 -37.21 27.08 6.76
C SER A 375 -38.10 25.90 6.43
N GLU A 376 -38.16 25.46 5.16
CA GLU A 376 -38.88 24.24 4.77
C GLU A 376 -38.24 23.01 5.42
N TYR A 377 -36.90 22.94 5.43
CA TYR A 377 -36.17 21.85 6.07
C TYR A 377 -36.44 21.79 7.57
N SER A 378 -36.38 22.93 8.27
CA SER A 378 -36.70 23.01 9.70
C SER A 378 -38.13 22.57 9.99
N LYS A 379 -39.14 23.05 9.23
CA LYS A 379 -40.55 22.65 9.42
C LYS A 379 -40.78 21.15 9.24
N LEU A 380 -40.13 20.53 8.26
CA LEU A 380 -40.22 19.07 8.04
C LEU A 380 -39.69 18.30 9.25
N VAL A 381 -38.60 18.77 9.86
CA VAL A 381 -38.02 18.16 11.05
C VAL A 381 -38.93 18.32 12.27
N TYR A 382 -39.50 19.52 12.49
CA TYR A 382 -40.44 19.78 13.57
C TYR A 382 -41.64 18.81 13.52
N HIS A 383 -42.27 18.65 12.35
CA HIS A 383 -43.42 17.75 12.20
C HIS A 383 -43.04 16.27 12.39
N GLN A 384 -41.83 15.85 12.01
CA GLN A 384 -41.35 14.50 12.28
C GLN A 384 -41.12 14.26 13.78
N GLN A 385 -40.53 15.22 14.50
CA GLN A 385 -40.31 15.11 15.94
C GLN A 385 -41.63 15.10 16.74
N GLU A 386 -42.60 15.95 16.40
CA GLU A 386 -43.93 15.96 17.05
C GLU A 386 -44.68 14.64 16.88
N SER A 387 -44.64 14.06 15.67
CA SER A 387 -45.26 12.76 15.39
C SER A 387 -44.62 11.57 16.14
N LEU A 388 -43.34 11.68 16.50
CA LEU A 388 -42.60 10.69 17.29
C LEU A 388 -42.83 10.85 18.80
N SER A 389 -43.01 12.09 19.29
CA SER A 389 -43.38 12.33 20.70
C SER A 389 -44.82 11.92 21.01
N GLN A 390 -45.78 12.18 20.11
CA GLN A 390 -47.18 11.80 20.31
C GLN A 390 -47.40 10.27 20.30
N GLN A 391 -46.55 9.48 19.64
CA GLN A 391 -46.60 8.02 19.68
C GLN A 391 -45.99 7.39 20.94
N ASN A 392 -45.17 8.13 21.69
CA ASN A 392 -44.55 7.64 22.93
C ASN A 392 -45.37 7.98 24.18
N ASP A 393 -46.30 8.96 24.11
CA ASP A 393 -47.20 9.31 25.21
C ASP A 393 -48.51 8.49 25.21
N GLU A 394 -48.76 7.67 24.18
CA GLU A 394 -49.91 6.73 24.09
C GLU A 394 -49.55 5.26 24.44
N LYS A 395 -48.38 5.01 25.03
CA LYS A 395 -47.99 3.72 25.62
C LYS A 395 -47.64 3.90 27.09
#